data_AF-A0A1Q6RQF3-F1
#
_entry.id   AF-A0A1Q6RQF3-F1
#
_cell.length_a   1.000
_cell.length_b   1.000
_cell.length_c   1.000
_cell.angle_alpha   90.00
_cell.angle_beta   90.00
_cell.angle_gamma   90.00
#
_symmetry.space_group_name_H-M   'P 1'
#
loop_
_entity.id
_entity.type
_entity.pdbx_description
1 polymer ?
#
loop_
_entity_poly.entity_id
_entity_poly.type
_entity_poly.pdbx_seq_one_letter_code
_entity_poly.pdbx_strand_id
1 'polypeptide(L)'
;MLNEIKTQGGKVTLYTERPKSKYSYTLICTDIDVDDDVQTLTLISNSHEIEADYVMYDFRSVKKQFPNVETLVITEMVIDVYVSNMMFPNLKQVVSKNKTHLSGGMLARKCNDRQAILQNVFCHSKDYVIDMAGITKIEDYAFDGCQSENIINTGDITSCSKKSFYGYPVLFNEQKYVNGVFTINNRILVAVNDDSVVEIPRDINVAVDNLSFGEDDNKEVIIYDINQLRYIPGIKGKLTIKDTSYLTFLQMQDILNYACRVKELNIVDNPFYCTVNNAVFTKDKKVLVYFQNNIKGRYEIPEGTETIWDNAFYGASLSSVKLPESLCYIHANAFCECKLSAVEFNHTMTHFEQCCGNGIFSSCGTFSELEIPGYVKGLSKNMFSNSKINKLVLNEGLESIESGALSGYPAHEITLPKSLKYVGNYNFSQATVIHVTGKRVPYGLLKAVTSTYSHRKADGEIIITLIVNGKTYYLPRHMPSKLAARLDELFSFYDVVPEDEIDGLFQKDGMNAINKSLRQDMMICLYDITKKDCYKQLLKNAKKSIVKRLFENGDEKQLIRFFSFGFFASKSLDNFIKLASEKEMVVLVSYLLEEQKKKSPKKSTKFNI
;
A
#
# COMPACT_ATOMS: atom_id res chain seq x y z
N MET A 1 2.93 -52.45 -12.20
CA MET A 1 3.72 -53.68 -12.44
C MET A 1 4.13 -54.22 -11.08
N LEU A 2 4.08 -55.54 -10.90
CA LEU A 2 4.52 -56.21 -9.69
C LEU A 2 5.89 -56.81 -9.98
N ASN A 3 6.90 -56.38 -9.23
CA ASN A 3 8.28 -56.83 -9.40
C ASN A 3 8.73 -57.53 -8.12
N GLU A 4 9.28 -58.74 -8.25
CA GLU A 4 9.75 -59.52 -7.11
C GLU A 4 11.27 -59.59 -7.15
N ILE A 5 11.92 -59.28 -6.03
CA ILE A 5 13.38 -59.30 -5.88
C ILE A 5 13.74 -60.34 -4.82
N LYS A 6 14.61 -61.28 -5.16
CA LYS A 6 15.18 -62.24 -4.18
C LYS A 6 16.41 -61.65 -3.51
N THR A 7 16.41 -61.59 -2.19
CA THR A 7 17.56 -61.16 -1.37
C THR A 7 18.24 -62.35 -0.71
N GLN A 8 19.41 -62.14 -0.08
CA GLN A 8 20.14 -63.21 0.61
C GLN A 8 19.39 -63.84 1.80
N GLY A 9 18.33 -63.21 2.29
CA GLY A 9 17.51 -63.72 3.40
C GLY A 9 16.05 -63.34 3.22
N GLY A 10 15.43 -63.71 2.10
CA GLY A 10 13.99 -63.52 1.89
C GLY A 10 13.63 -62.77 0.61
N LYS A 11 12.34 -62.64 0.35
CA LYS A 11 11.77 -61.97 -0.83
C LYS A 11 11.33 -60.55 -0.51
N VAL A 12 11.50 -59.65 -1.48
CA VAL A 12 10.95 -58.29 -1.47
C VAL A 12 10.06 -58.13 -2.69
N THR A 13 8.82 -57.71 -2.49
CA THR A 13 7.87 -57.44 -3.58
C THR A 13 7.63 -55.94 -3.69
N LEU A 14 7.87 -55.38 -4.87
CA LEU A 14 7.72 -53.96 -5.17
C LEU A 14 6.51 -53.72 -6.06
N TYR A 15 5.68 -52.75 -5.67
CA TYR A 15 4.51 -52.33 -6.42
C TYR A 15 4.82 -51.02 -7.10
N THR A 16 4.84 -51.04 -8.44
CA THR A 16 5.32 -49.92 -9.24
C THR A 16 4.29 -49.43 -10.26
N GLU A 17 4.32 -48.13 -10.52
CA GLU A 17 3.49 -47.45 -11.50
C GLU A 17 4.37 -46.61 -12.43
N ARG A 18 4.02 -46.59 -13.73
CA ARG A 18 4.62 -45.66 -14.69
C ARG A 18 3.74 -44.42 -14.80
N PRO A 19 4.31 -43.21 -14.70
CA PRO A 19 3.56 -41.98 -14.90
C PRO A 19 2.91 -41.95 -16.29
N LYS A 20 1.67 -41.43 -16.40
CA LYS A 20 0.94 -41.32 -17.68
C LYS A 20 1.57 -40.35 -18.70
N SER A 21 2.68 -39.69 -18.35
CA SER A 21 3.42 -38.78 -19.22
C SER A 21 4.18 -39.56 -20.29
N LYS A 22 3.99 -39.17 -21.56
CA LYS A 22 4.56 -39.82 -22.76
C LYS A 22 6.10 -39.78 -22.83
N TYR A 23 6.77 -39.08 -21.90
CA TYR A 23 8.22 -38.85 -21.87
C TYR A 23 8.86 -39.13 -20.50
N SER A 24 8.19 -39.87 -19.60
CA SER A 24 8.75 -40.18 -18.28
C SER A 24 9.54 -41.50 -18.30
N TYR A 25 10.87 -41.40 -18.15
CA TYR A 25 11.78 -42.54 -17.96
C TYR A 25 11.84 -43.03 -16.49
N THR A 26 11.07 -42.39 -15.60
CA THR A 26 11.04 -42.70 -14.16
C THR A 26 9.93 -43.70 -13.83
N LEU A 27 10.29 -44.78 -13.15
CA LEU A 27 9.35 -45.71 -12.50
C LEU A 27 9.13 -45.28 -11.05
N ILE A 28 7.88 -45.25 -10.59
CA ILE A 28 7.56 -44.89 -9.20
C ILE A 28 7.12 -46.16 -8.46
N CYS A 29 7.81 -46.50 -7.37
CA CYS A 29 7.39 -47.54 -6.46
C CYS A 29 6.57 -46.93 -5.32
N THR A 30 5.33 -47.35 -5.16
CA THR A 30 4.35 -46.75 -4.24
C THR A 30 3.95 -47.66 -3.08
N ASP A 31 4.25 -48.95 -3.17
CA ASP A 31 4.02 -49.93 -2.09
C ASP A 31 5.09 -51.04 -2.14
N ILE A 32 5.25 -51.76 -1.03
CA ILE A 32 6.27 -52.79 -0.83
C ILE A 32 5.77 -53.86 0.14
N ASP A 33 6.19 -55.11 -0.05
CA ASP A 33 6.13 -56.17 0.95
C ASP A 33 7.53 -56.78 1.12
N VAL A 34 7.92 -57.03 2.36
CA VAL A 34 9.25 -57.55 2.74
C VAL A 34 9.05 -58.74 3.66
N ASP A 35 9.68 -59.86 3.33
CA ASP A 35 9.66 -61.06 4.18
C ASP A 35 10.38 -60.81 5.53
N ASP A 36 9.94 -61.51 6.57
CA ASP A 36 10.43 -61.30 7.95
C ASP A 36 11.93 -61.61 8.12
N ASP A 37 12.54 -62.45 7.29
CA ASP A 37 13.96 -62.79 7.37
C ASP A 37 14.90 -61.73 6.75
N VAL A 38 14.36 -60.70 6.09
CA VAL A 38 15.15 -59.68 5.38
C VAL A 38 15.70 -58.65 6.37
N GLN A 39 17.00 -58.73 6.65
CA GLN A 39 17.72 -57.73 7.46
C GLN A 39 18.31 -56.58 6.65
N THR A 40 18.62 -56.80 5.38
CA THR A 40 19.19 -55.79 4.48
C THR A 40 18.27 -55.57 3.27
N LEU A 41 17.59 -54.43 3.25
CA LEU A 41 16.73 -54.04 2.14
C LEU A 41 17.54 -53.25 1.10
N THR A 42 17.61 -53.74 -0.14
CA THR A 42 18.29 -53.04 -1.23
C THR A 42 17.29 -52.42 -2.19
N LEU A 43 17.27 -51.09 -2.26
CA LEU A 43 16.51 -50.33 -3.24
C LEU A 43 17.30 -50.29 -4.55
N ILE A 44 16.80 -51.06 -5.52
CA ILE A 44 17.44 -51.23 -6.83
C ILE A 44 16.76 -50.38 -7.90
N SER A 45 17.51 -50.01 -8.93
CA SER A 45 16.97 -49.38 -10.13
C SER A 45 17.07 -50.27 -11.37
N ASN A 46 18.03 -51.21 -11.40
CA ASN A 46 18.44 -51.90 -12.62
C ASN A 46 18.90 -53.35 -12.34
N SER A 47 18.05 -54.19 -11.74
CA SER A 47 18.24 -55.64 -11.84
C SER A 47 17.67 -56.14 -13.17
N HIS A 48 18.05 -57.35 -13.59
CA HIS A 48 17.43 -58.06 -14.72
C HIS A 48 15.90 -58.26 -14.57
N GLU A 49 15.30 -57.84 -13.45
CA GLU A 49 13.89 -57.99 -13.10
C GLU A 49 13.10 -56.66 -13.20
N ILE A 50 13.76 -55.50 -13.31
CA ILE A 50 13.10 -54.18 -13.40
C ILE A 50 13.77 -53.31 -14.49
N GLU A 51 13.18 -53.24 -15.69
CA GLU A 51 13.65 -52.36 -16.78
C GLU A 51 13.14 -50.91 -16.59
N ALA A 52 13.91 -50.08 -15.88
CA ALA A 52 13.72 -48.63 -15.80
C ALA A 52 15.06 -47.88 -15.66
N ASP A 53 15.23 -46.77 -16.40
CA ASP A 53 16.45 -45.95 -16.33
C ASP A 53 16.62 -45.29 -14.95
N TYR A 54 15.50 -44.96 -14.31
CA TYR A 54 15.46 -44.33 -12.99
C TYR A 54 14.28 -44.81 -12.16
N VAL A 55 14.49 -44.99 -10.86
CA VAL A 55 13.43 -45.39 -9.92
C VAL A 55 13.32 -44.38 -8.77
N MET A 56 12.08 -43.99 -8.47
CA MET A 56 11.70 -43.23 -7.28
C MET A 56 10.89 -44.12 -6.35
N TYR A 57 11.20 -44.10 -5.06
CA TYR A 57 10.46 -44.82 -4.03
C TYR A 57 9.64 -43.81 -3.22
N ASP A 58 8.32 -43.84 -3.34
CA ASP A 58 7.40 -43.00 -2.57
C ASP A 58 6.53 -43.84 -1.65
N PHE A 59 7.06 -44.11 -0.48
CA PHE A 59 6.45 -44.90 0.58
C PHE A 59 5.86 -44.06 1.70
N ARG A 60 5.71 -42.73 1.51
CA ARG A 60 5.17 -41.84 2.56
C ARG A 60 3.76 -42.24 3.03
N SER A 61 2.95 -42.80 2.14
CA SER A 61 1.57 -43.23 2.44
C SER A 61 1.47 -44.67 2.92
N VAL A 62 2.55 -45.46 2.84
CA VAL A 62 2.56 -46.87 3.19
C VAL A 62 2.59 -47.01 4.71
N LYS A 63 1.64 -47.78 5.26
CA LYS A 63 1.47 -47.99 6.70
C LYS A 63 2.13 -49.27 7.23
N LYS A 64 2.69 -50.08 6.34
CA LYS A 64 3.38 -51.33 6.68
C LYS A 64 4.69 -51.01 7.41
N GLN A 65 5.05 -51.85 8.36
CA GLN A 65 6.30 -51.74 9.12
C GLN A 65 7.11 -53.02 8.96
N PHE A 66 8.42 -52.88 8.80
CA PHE A 66 9.36 -53.98 8.58
C PHE A 66 10.45 -53.91 9.65
N PRO A 67 10.17 -54.36 10.89
CA PRO A 67 11.05 -54.17 12.04
C PRO A 67 12.35 -54.98 11.96
N ASN A 68 12.43 -56.01 11.11
CA ASN A 68 13.62 -56.83 10.96
C ASN A 68 14.66 -56.20 10.02
N VAL A 69 14.28 -55.16 9.25
CA VAL A 69 15.19 -54.45 8.36
C VAL A 69 16.09 -53.52 9.17
N GLU A 70 17.38 -53.83 9.20
CA GLU A 70 18.39 -53.07 9.94
C GLU A 70 19.29 -52.21 9.02
N THR A 71 19.41 -52.57 7.74
CA THR A 71 20.23 -51.85 6.75
C THR A 71 19.43 -51.53 5.50
N LEU A 72 19.45 -50.27 5.07
CA LEU A 72 18.86 -49.81 3.81
C LEU A 72 19.98 -49.48 2.81
N VAL A 73 20.04 -50.20 1.69
CA VAL A 73 21.03 -49.96 0.63
C VAL A 73 20.36 -49.23 -0.53
N ILE A 74 20.89 -48.08 -0.93
CA ILE A 74 20.41 -47.28 -2.07
C ILE A 74 21.41 -47.41 -3.22
N THR A 75 20.95 -47.92 -4.38
CA THR A 75 21.81 -48.13 -5.56
C THR A 75 21.93 -46.90 -6.47
N GLU A 76 22.86 -46.94 -7.43
CA GLU A 76 23.31 -45.79 -8.23
C GLU A 76 22.20 -45.00 -8.95
N MET A 77 21.19 -45.65 -9.55
CA MET A 77 20.14 -44.96 -10.32
C MET A 77 18.82 -44.79 -9.56
N VAL A 78 18.83 -44.93 -8.23
CA VAL A 78 17.69 -44.52 -7.38
C VAL A 78 17.76 -43.00 -7.18
N ILE A 79 16.74 -42.28 -7.66
CA ILE A 79 16.76 -40.81 -7.65
C ILE A 79 16.37 -40.27 -6.28
N ASP A 80 15.22 -40.72 -5.74
CA ASP A 80 14.65 -40.24 -4.48
C ASP A 80 14.04 -41.41 -3.70
N VAL A 81 14.15 -41.33 -2.38
CA VAL A 81 13.54 -42.26 -1.43
C VAL A 81 12.74 -41.45 -0.41
N TYR A 82 11.43 -41.67 -0.38
CA TYR A 82 10.52 -41.06 0.57
C TYR A 82 9.90 -42.15 1.42
N VAL A 83 10.20 -42.16 2.71
CA VAL A 83 9.75 -43.19 3.66
C VAL A 83 9.21 -42.53 4.92
N SER A 84 8.14 -43.10 5.49
CA SER A 84 7.74 -42.78 6.86
C SER A 84 8.80 -43.29 7.84
N ASN A 85 9.08 -42.54 8.90
CA ASN A 85 10.01 -42.94 9.97
C ASN A 85 9.64 -44.28 10.59
N MET A 86 8.33 -44.59 10.67
CA MET A 86 7.82 -45.82 11.30
C MET A 86 7.96 -47.06 10.41
N MET A 87 8.27 -46.91 9.12
CA MET A 87 8.35 -48.05 8.21
C MET A 87 9.49 -49.01 8.57
N PHE A 88 10.63 -48.48 9.03
CA PHE A 88 11.81 -49.25 9.42
C PHE A 88 12.23 -48.87 10.85
N PRO A 89 11.49 -49.30 11.87
CA PRO A 89 11.66 -48.77 13.23
C PRO A 89 13.00 -49.14 13.88
N ASN A 90 13.66 -50.22 13.43
CA ASN A 90 14.94 -50.69 13.95
C ASN A 90 16.12 -50.46 12.97
N LEU A 91 15.96 -49.55 12.00
CA LEU A 91 17.03 -49.29 11.03
C LEU A 91 18.27 -48.73 11.74
N LYS A 92 19.43 -49.32 11.48
CA LYS A 92 20.72 -48.90 12.06
C LYS A 92 21.52 -48.02 11.10
N GLN A 93 21.42 -48.28 9.79
CA GLN A 93 22.23 -47.56 8.80
C GLN A 93 21.61 -47.54 7.40
N VAL A 94 21.93 -46.47 6.67
CA VAL A 94 21.74 -46.30 5.24
C VAL A 94 23.10 -46.40 4.56
N VAL A 95 23.20 -47.26 3.56
CA VAL A 95 24.38 -47.42 2.70
C VAL A 95 24.02 -46.93 1.30
N SER A 96 24.45 -45.72 0.96
CA SER A 96 24.24 -45.15 -0.36
C SER A 96 25.43 -45.44 -1.28
N LYS A 97 25.14 -46.03 -2.44
CA LYS A 97 26.10 -46.20 -3.56
C LYS A 97 25.97 -45.09 -4.60
N ASN A 98 24.99 -44.20 -4.47
CA ASN A 98 24.78 -43.10 -5.41
C ASN A 98 25.32 -41.78 -4.86
N LYS A 99 25.35 -40.74 -5.71
CA LYS A 99 25.84 -39.41 -5.32
C LYS A 99 24.76 -38.53 -4.68
N THR A 100 23.50 -38.96 -4.67
CA THR A 100 22.34 -38.17 -4.26
C THR A 100 21.92 -38.42 -2.81
N HIS A 101 22.39 -39.49 -2.16
CA HIS A 101 22.09 -39.78 -0.75
C HIS A 101 23.38 -40.00 0.04
N LEU A 102 23.36 -39.60 1.32
CA LEU A 102 24.47 -39.83 2.25
C LEU A 102 24.38 -41.24 2.86
N SER A 103 25.54 -41.84 3.13
CA SER A 103 25.60 -43.02 3.99
C SER A 103 25.71 -42.59 5.45
N GLY A 104 25.06 -43.32 6.37
CA GLY A 104 25.05 -42.98 7.79
C GLY A 104 23.84 -43.53 8.53
N GLY A 105 23.56 -43.04 9.74
CA GLY A 105 22.43 -43.48 10.57
C GLY A 105 21.06 -42.89 10.21
N MET A 106 20.99 -42.06 9.17
CA MET A 106 19.80 -41.30 8.76
C MET A 106 19.61 -41.36 7.25
N LEU A 107 18.40 -41.10 6.78
CA LEU A 107 18.14 -40.83 5.37
C LEU A 107 18.29 -39.34 5.09
N ALA A 108 19.35 -38.99 4.38
CA ALA A 108 19.62 -37.62 3.96
C ALA A 108 19.97 -37.56 2.48
N ARG A 109 19.34 -36.62 1.77
CA ARG A 109 19.55 -36.38 0.36
C ARG A 109 20.58 -35.27 0.17
N LYS A 110 21.64 -35.55 -0.59
CA LYS A 110 22.67 -34.61 -0.99
C LYS A 110 22.22 -33.86 -2.24
N CYS A 111 22.05 -32.54 -2.13
CA CYS A 111 21.72 -31.68 -3.28
C CYS A 111 22.98 -31.20 -4.00
N ASN A 112 24.03 -30.87 -3.25
CA ASN A 112 25.36 -30.52 -3.75
C ASN A 112 26.39 -30.72 -2.63
N ASP A 113 27.66 -30.38 -2.86
CA ASP A 113 28.74 -30.59 -1.89
C ASP A 113 28.60 -29.79 -0.59
N ARG A 114 27.73 -28.79 -0.54
CA ARG A 114 27.50 -27.92 0.62
C ARG A 114 26.09 -28.04 1.20
N GLN A 115 25.22 -28.86 0.61
CA GLN A 115 23.80 -28.89 0.97
C GLN A 115 23.29 -30.33 1.03
N ALA A 116 22.93 -30.76 2.23
CA ALA A 116 22.17 -31.98 2.46
C ALA A 116 20.86 -31.67 3.18
N ILE A 117 19.82 -32.43 2.82
CA ILE A 117 18.47 -32.33 3.35
C ILE A 117 18.18 -33.61 4.12
N LEU A 118 17.91 -33.48 5.41
CA LEU A 118 17.48 -34.59 6.25
C LEU A 118 16.02 -34.92 5.94
N GLN A 119 15.77 -36.19 5.60
CA GLN A 119 14.43 -36.69 5.25
C GLN A 119 13.85 -37.59 6.35
N ASN A 120 14.68 -38.33 7.07
CA ASN A 120 14.22 -39.32 8.05
C ASN A 120 15.36 -39.66 9.04
N VAL A 121 15.13 -39.48 10.34
CA VAL A 121 16.07 -39.91 11.40
C VAL A 121 15.78 -41.32 11.92
N PHE A 122 14.69 -41.95 11.50
CA PHE A 122 14.16 -43.23 11.98
C PHE A 122 13.79 -43.23 13.48
N CYS A 123 13.20 -44.33 13.95
CA CYS A 123 12.70 -44.48 15.33
C CYS A 123 13.80 -44.78 16.36
N HIS A 124 14.95 -44.10 16.25
CA HIS A 124 16.09 -44.31 17.15
C HIS A 124 15.69 -44.16 18.62
N SER A 125 16.30 -44.99 19.46
CA SER A 125 16.11 -44.99 20.90
C SER A 125 16.54 -43.67 21.56
N LYS A 126 16.09 -43.44 22.79
CA LYS A 126 16.36 -42.21 23.56
C LYS A 126 17.83 -41.83 23.64
N ASP A 127 18.72 -42.80 23.83
CA ASP A 127 20.14 -42.56 24.06
C ASP A 127 20.96 -42.46 22.76
N TYR A 128 20.37 -42.79 21.62
CA TYR A 128 21.05 -42.73 20.33
C TYR A 128 21.48 -41.30 20.00
N VAL A 129 22.70 -41.12 19.50
CA VAL A 129 23.23 -39.81 19.12
C VAL A 129 22.96 -39.53 17.66
N ILE A 130 22.15 -38.51 17.39
CA ILE A 130 21.88 -38.00 16.04
C ILE A 130 22.91 -36.92 15.71
N ASP A 131 23.83 -37.25 14.80
CA ASP A 131 24.84 -36.32 14.29
C ASP A 131 24.33 -35.59 13.04
N MET A 132 24.13 -34.28 13.16
CA MET A 132 23.58 -33.42 12.10
C MET A 132 24.66 -32.75 11.23
N ALA A 133 25.93 -33.13 11.37
CA ALA A 133 27.02 -32.53 10.58
C ALA A 133 26.75 -32.60 9.07
N GLY A 134 26.89 -31.47 8.38
CA GLY A 134 26.63 -31.35 6.94
C GLY A 134 25.14 -31.29 6.54
N ILE A 135 24.21 -31.47 7.49
CA ILE A 135 22.78 -31.28 7.23
C ILE A 135 22.46 -29.79 7.27
N THR A 136 21.84 -29.30 6.19
CA THR A 136 21.50 -27.87 6.03
C THR A 136 20.01 -27.58 6.14
N LYS A 137 19.15 -28.57 5.88
CA LYS A 137 17.70 -28.45 5.93
C LYS A 137 17.06 -29.70 6.54
N ILE A 138 15.98 -29.51 7.29
CA ILE A 138 15.15 -30.60 7.81
C ILE A 138 13.81 -30.61 7.09
N GLU A 139 13.46 -31.71 6.41
CA GLU A 139 12.17 -31.89 5.74
C GLU A 139 11.03 -32.24 6.70
N ASP A 140 9.80 -32.13 6.21
CA ASP A 140 8.59 -32.51 6.95
C ASP A 140 8.66 -33.97 7.41
N TYR A 141 8.22 -34.21 8.66
CA TYR A 141 8.16 -35.50 9.33
C TYR A 141 9.51 -36.18 9.60
N ALA A 142 10.63 -35.50 9.38
CA ALA A 142 11.96 -36.09 9.55
C ALA A 142 12.20 -36.68 10.95
N PHE A 143 11.55 -36.16 12.00
CA PHE A 143 11.67 -36.63 13.39
C PHE A 143 10.47 -37.44 13.92
N ASP A 144 9.51 -37.79 13.06
CA ASP A 144 8.31 -38.56 13.48
C ASP A 144 8.70 -39.88 14.18
N GLY A 145 8.13 -40.16 15.35
CA GLY A 145 8.38 -41.37 16.13
C GLY A 145 9.78 -41.52 16.75
N CYS A 146 10.73 -40.63 16.45
CA CYS A 146 12.09 -40.68 16.99
C CYS A 146 12.10 -40.41 18.51
N GLN A 147 12.76 -41.25 19.30
CA GLN A 147 12.84 -41.06 20.76
C GLN A 147 14.12 -40.36 21.21
N SER A 148 15.13 -40.26 20.33
CA SER A 148 16.44 -39.69 20.66
C SER A 148 16.31 -38.28 21.22
N GLU A 149 16.99 -38.02 22.34
CA GLU A 149 17.13 -36.68 22.92
C GLU A 149 18.52 -36.07 22.65
N ASN A 150 19.42 -36.84 22.02
CA ASN A 150 20.84 -36.48 21.85
C ASN A 150 21.11 -36.05 20.41
N ILE A 151 20.85 -34.78 20.10
CA ILE A 151 21.12 -34.19 18.79
C ILE A 151 22.35 -33.29 18.88
N ILE A 152 23.33 -33.48 17.99
CA ILE A 152 24.59 -32.73 17.97
C ILE A 152 24.89 -32.16 16.58
N ASN A 153 25.86 -31.24 16.50
CA ASN A 153 26.39 -30.67 15.26
C ASN A 153 25.35 -29.98 14.36
N THR A 154 24.43 -29.22 14.96
CA THR A 154 23.36 -28.48 14.27
C THR A 154 23.81 -27.16 13.63
N GLY A 155 25.13 -26.89 13.58
CA GLY A 155 25.71 -25.63 13.10
C GLY A 155 25.38 -25.30 11.64
N ASP A 156 25.35 -26.32 10.78
CA ASP A 156 25.13 -26.16 9.33
C ASP A 156 23.66 -25.97 8.95
N ILE A 157 22.73 -26.16 9.89
CA ILE A 157 21.29 -26.06 9.64
C ILE A 157 20.93 -24.60 9.40
N THR A 158 20.18 -24.36 8.33
CA THR A 158 19.74 -23.03 7.89
C THR A 158 18.21 -22.91 7.76
N SER A 159 17.49 -24.03 7.67
CA SER A 159 16.02 -24.03 7.58
C SER A 159 15.39 -25.33 8.06
N CYS A 160 14.18 -25.23 8.60
CA CYS A 160 13.38 -26.36 9.08
C CYS A 160 11.96 -26.23 8.52
N SER A 161 11.52 -27.22 7.74
CA SER A 161 10.16 -27.22 7.18
C SER A 161 9.10 -27.28 8.29
N LYS A 162 7.87 -26.85 7.97
CA LYS A 162 6.77 -26.69 8.94
C LYS A 162 6.51 -27.92 9.80
N LYS A 163 6.65 -29.11 9.23
CA LYS A 163 6.35 -30.36 9.91
C LYS A 163 7.58 -31.16 10.29
N SER A 164 8.76 -30.54 10.28
CA SER A 164 10.04 -31.21 10.53
C SER A 164 10.07 -32.04 11.82
N PHE A 165 9.42 -31.55 12.87
CA PHE A 165 9.32 -32.21 14.17
C PHE A 165 7.91 -32.71 14.52
N TYR A 166 6.99 -32.82 13.55
CA TYR A 166 5.68 -33.42 13.83
C TYR A 166 5.84 -34.90 14.20
N GLY A 167 5.14 -35.30 15.26
CA GLY A 167 5.21 -36.67 15.77
C GLY A 167 6.47 -36.99 16.57
N TYR A 168 7.33 -36.00 16.83
CA TYR A 168 8.51 -36.15 17.68
C TYR A 168 8.10 -36.19 19.16
N PRO A 169 8.16 -37.35 19.85
CA PRO A 169 7.49 -37.51 21.14
C PRO A 169 8.13 -36.71 22.28
N VAL A 170 9.38 -36.28 22.12
CA VAL A 170 10.08 -35.41 23.08
C VAL A 170 9.37 -34.06 23.27
N LEU A 171 8.62 -33.58 22.26
CA LEU A 171 7.83 -32.35 22.35
C LEU A 171 6.67 -32.42 23.36
N PHE A 172 6.24 -33.61 23.77
CA PHE A 172 5.19 -33.77 24.78
C PHE A 172 5.73 -33.78 26.22
N ASN A 173 7.04 -33.65 26.40
CA ASN A 173 7.65 -33.56 27.72
C ASN A 173 7.80 -32.09 28.13
N GLU A 174 6.86 -31.59 28.93
CA GLU A 174 6.83 -30.20 29.41
C GLU A 174 8.12 -29.76 30.12
N GLN A 175 8.84 -30.68 30.78
CA GLN A 175 10.11 -30.37 31.47
C GLN A 175 11.24 -29.98 30.52
N LYS A 176 11.09 -30.24 29.22
CA LYS A 176 12.06 -29.86 28.19
C LYS A 176 11.91 -28.41 27.72
N TYR A 177 10.81 -27.76 28.07
CA TYR A 177 10.59 -26.35 27.75
C TYR A 177 11.31 -25.49 28.78
N VAL A 178 12.15 -24.58 28.31
CA VAL A 178 12.84 -23.60 29.14
C VAL A 178 12.31 -22.23 28.76
N ASN A 179 11.78 -21.49 29.73
CA ASN A 179 11.13 -20.19 29.51
C ASN A 179 10.08 -20.23 28.39
N GLY A 180 9.27 -21.29 28.35
CA GLY A 180 8.18 -21.45 27.39
C GLY A 180 8.58 -21.92 25.99
N VAL A 181 9.86 -22.16 25.71
CA VAL A 181 10.32 -22.67 24.39
C VAL A 181 11.03 -24.01 24.49
N PHE A 182 10.89 -24.80 23.42
CA PHE A 182 11.72 -25.97 23.17
C PHE A 182 12.74 -25.63 22.09
N THR A 183 14.02 -25.88 22.38
CA THR A 183 15.11 -25.64 21.45
C THR A 183 16.04 -26.84 21.32
N ILE A 184 16.72 -26.95 20.18
CA ILE A 184 17.78 -27.94 19.96
C ILE A 184 19.12 -27.20 19.89
N ASN A 185 20.06 -27.63 20.74
CA ASN A 185 21.38 -27.03 20.94
C ASN A 185 21.36 -25.48 21.09
N ASN A 186 20.29 -24.93 21.67
CA ASN A 186 20.08 -23.48 21.82
C ASN A 186 20.13 -22.66 20.51
N ARG A 187 20.00 -23.33 19.36
CA ARG A 187 20.17 -22.73 18.02
C ARG A 187 18.91 -22.81 17.18
N ILE A 188 18.18 -23.93 17.30
CA ILE A 188 16.95 -24.19 16.54
C ILE A 188 15.76 -24.04 17.49
N LEU A 189 14.86 -23.10 17.18
CA LEU A 189 13.59 -22.94 17.87
C LEU A 189 12.55 -23.88 17.26
N VAL A 190 12.11 -24.87 18.03
CA VAL A 190 11.28 -25.97 17.52
C VAL A 190 9.82 -25.80 17.89
N ALA A 191 9.54 -25.42 19.14
CA ALA A 191 8.19 -25.29 19.65
C ALA A 191 8.09 -24.23 20.73
N VAL A 192 6.87 -23.73 20.94
CA VAL A 192 6.48 -22.80 22.00
C VAL A 192 5.30 -23.44 22.72
N ASN A 193 5.33 -23.48 24.05
CA ASN A 193 4.20 -23.99 24.84
C ASN A 193 3.14 -22.90 25.05
N ASP A 194 2.15 -23.17 25.91
CA ASP A 194 1.05 -22.23 26.20
C ASP A 194 1.33 -21.28 27.38
N ASP A 195 2.58 -21.16 27.83
CA ASP A 195 2.93 -20.23 28.92
C ASP A 195 2.57 -18.79 28.56
N SER A 196 2.10 -18.03 29.55
CA SER A 196 1.74 -16.62 29.36
C SER A 196 2.94 -15.73 29.04
N VAL A 197 4.16 -16.16 29.39
CA VAL A 197 5.41 -15.46 29.08
C VAL A 197 6.40 -16.45 28.48
N VAL A 198 6.95 -16.09 27.33
CA VAL A 198 7.91 -16.91 26.58
C VAL A 198 9.14 -16.08 26.29
N GLU A 199 10.33 -16.63 26.55
CA GLU A 199 11.60 -15.95 26.26
C GLU A 199 12.36 -16.68 25.15
N ILE A 200 12.74 -15.95 24.10
CA ILE A 200 13.50 -16.51 22.97
C ILE A 200 15.01 -16.41 23.27
N PRO A 201 15.75 -17.54 23.34
CA PRO A 201 17.18 -17.51 23.61
C PRO A 201 17.97 -16.73 22.55
N ARG A 202 18.99 -15.98 22.99
CA ARG A 202 19.78 -15.06 22.12
C ARG A 202 20.36 -15.75 20.88
N ASP A 203 20.83 -16.98 21.03
CA ASP A 203 21.61 -17.69 19.99
C ASP A 203 20.73 -18.45 18.97
N ILE A 204 19.43 -18.16 18.92
CA ILE A 204 18.53 -18.74 17.91
C ILE A 204 18.87 -18.18 16.53
N ASN A 205 19.18 -19.07 15.59
CA ASN A 205 19.50 -18.74 14.20
C ASN A 205 18.58 -19.43 13.19
N VAL A 206 17.77 -20.39 13.64
CA VAL A 206 16.82 -21.13 12.82
C VAL A 206 15.56 -21.37 13.64
N ALA A 207 14.40 -21.28 13.02
CA ALA A 207 13.14 -21.72 13.60
C ALA A 207 12.41 -22.65 12.63
N VAL A 208 11.53 -23.49 13.17
CA VAL A 208 10.59 -24.27 12.38
C VAL A 208 9.62 -23.32 11.66
N ASP A 209 9.43 -23.54 10.36
CA ASP A 209 8.51 -22.73 9.55
C ASP A 209 7.09 -22.76 10.14
N ASN A 210 6.43 -21.59 10.21
CA ASN A 210 5.09 -21.44 10.82
C ASN A 210 5.00 -21.86 12.30
N LEU A 211 6.06 -21.63 13.08
CA LEU A 211 5.98 -21.67 14.53
C LEU A 211 4.79 -20.83 15.02
N SER A 212 3.94 -21.41 15.86
CA SER A 212 2.77 -20.72 16.41
C SER A 212 3.09 -20.23 17.81
N PHE A 213 2.83 -18.95 18.06
CA PHE A 213 2.84 -18.38 19.41
C PHE A 213 1.47 -18.48 20.09
N GLY A 214 0.49 -19.10 19.43
CA GLY A 214 -0.88 -19.17 19.91
C GLY A 214 -1.72 -17.96 19.52
N GLU A 215 -2.99 -18.02 19.92
CA GLU A 215 -4.00 -16.98 19.68
C GLU A 215 -4.26 -16.14 20.93
N ASP A 216 -3.53 -16.39 22.02
CA ASP A 216 -3.67 -15.65 23.27
C ASP A 216 -3.12 -14.23 23.12
N ASP A 217 -4.04 -13.29 23.21
CA ASP A 217 -3.80 -11.86 23.13
C ASP A 217 -3.10 -11.28 24.37
N ASN A 218 -2.96 -12.05 25.46
CA ASN A 218 -2.23 -11.66 26.66
C ASN A 218 -0.82 -12.23 26.73
N LYS A 219 -0.46 -13.13 25.81
CA LYS A 219 0.85 -13.78 25.82
C LYS A 219 1.96 -12.79 25.53
N GLU A 220 3.00 -12.80 26.35
CA GLU A 220 4.20 -11.99 26.19
C GLU A 220 5.34 -12.81 25.59
N VAL A 221 5.93 -12.29 24.51
CA VAL A 221 7.15 -12.83 23.92
C VAL A 221 8.30 -11.86 24.17
N ILE A 222 9.36 -12.35 24.80
CA ILE A 222 10.56 -11.58 25.13
C ILE A 222 11.69 -11.96 24.19
N ILE A 223 12.29 -10.96 23.55
CA ILE A 223 13.50 -11.10 22.75
C ILE A 223 14.62 -10.22 23.28
N TYR A 224 15.84 -10.59 22.92
CA TYR A 224 17.08 -10.02 23.42
C TYR A 224 17.99 -9.47 22.32
N ASP A 225 17.68 -9.79 21.07
CA ASP A 225 18.26 -9.25 19.84
C ASP A 225 17.12 -9.03 18.85
N ILE A 226 17.00 -7.83 18.30
CA ILE A 226 15.94 -7.45 17.36
C ILE A 226 15.88 -8.36 16.12
N ASN A 227 17.02 -8.95 15.72
CA ASN A 227 17.08 -9.87 14.60
C ASN A 227 16.29 -11.16 14.84
N GLN A 228 15.98 -11.49 16.09
CA GLN A 228 15.16 -12.66 16.43
C GLN A 228 13.73 -12.54 15.90
N LEU A 229 13.23 -11.32 15.61
CA LEU A 229 11.89 -11.08 15.06
C LEU A 229 11.59 -11.93 13.82
N ARG A 230 12.61 -12.17 12.97
CA ARG A 230 12.46 -12.97 11.75
C ARG A 230 12.07 -14.43 12.02
N TYR A 231 12.36 -14.94 13.21
CA TYR A 231 12.09 -16.32 13.64
C TYR A 231 10.77 -16.47 14.40
N ILE A 232 10.12 -15.35 14.74
CA ILE A 232 8.92 -15.32 15.58
C ILE A 232 7.75 -14.57 14.91
N PRO A 233 7.39 -14.91 13.67
CA PRO A 233 6.35 -14.18 12.96
C PRO A 233 4.97 -14.35 13.62
N GLY A 234 4.13 -13.32 13.54
CA GLY A 234 2.69 -13.45 13.80
C GLY A 234 2.25 -13.34 15.26
N ILE A 235 3.09 -12.78 16.14
CA ILE A 235 2.74 -12.50 17.54
C ILE A 235 1.56 -11.53 17.61
N LYS A 236 0.57 -11.84 18.46
CA LYS A 236 -0.64 -11.03 18.66
C LYS A 236 -0.68 -10.29 19.98
N GLY A 237 -0.20 -10.91 21.06
CA GLY A 237 -0.24 -10.32 22.40
C GLY A 237 0.80 -9.22 22.59
N LYS A 238 1.71 -9.42 23.54
CA LYS A 238 2.74 -8.47 23.92
C LYS A 238 4.11 -8.90 23.38
N LEU A 239 4.87 -7.93 22.87
CA LEU A 239 6.26 -8.12 22.47
C LEU A 239 7.15 -7.23 23.32
N THR A 240 8.09 -7.83 24.03
CA THR A 240 9.10 -7.13 24.83
C THR A 240 10.49 -7.33 24.24
N ILE A 241 11.14 -6.23 23.89
CA ILE A 241 12.45 -6.18 23.26
C ILE A 241 13.45 -5.66 24.30
N LYS A 242 14.36 -6.54 24.73
CA LYS A 242 15.48 -6.27 25.66
C LYS A 242 16.83 -6.11 24.94
N ASP A 243 16.78 -5.79 23.66
CA ASP A 243 17.98 -5.50 22.87
C ASP A 243 18.61 -4.19 23.36
N THR A 244 19.87 -4.24 23.78
CA THR A 244 20.61 -3.09 24.29
C THR A 244 21.43 -2.38 23.22
N SER A 245 21.44 -2.88 21.99
CA SER A 245 22.13 -2.27 20.86
C SER A 245 21.40 -1.05 20.31
N TYR A 246 22.09 -0.27 19.48
CA TYR A 246 21.46 0.80 18.72
C TYR A 246 20.60 0.20 17.60
N LEU A 247 19.29 0.39 17.69
CA LEU A 247 18.35 -0.01 16.65
C LEU A 247 18.43 0.96 15.46
N THR A 248 18.83 0.42 14.31
CA THR A 248 18.82 1.15 13.03
C THR A 248 17.39 1.33 12.51
N PHE A 249 17.21 2.24 11.55
CA PHE A 249 15.92 2.44 10.89
C PHE A 249 15.36 1.14 10.27
N LEU A 250 16.21 0.32 9.63
CA LEU A 250 15.80 -0.96 9.06
C LEU A 250 15.29 -1.93 10.13
N GLN A 251 15.98 -2.01 11.27
CA GLN A 251 15.56 -2.85 12.39
C GLN A 251 14.26 -2.35 13.04
N MET A 252 14.01 -1.04 13.04
CA MET A 252 12.72 -0.50 13.45
C MET A 252 11.60 -0.84 12.46
N GLN A 253 11.90 -0.87 11.16
CA GLN A 253 10.96 -1.38 10.15
C GLN A 253 10.70 -2.88 10.28
N ASP A 254 11.65 -3.66 10.79
CA ASP A 254 11.39 -5.07 11.09
C ASP A 254 10.30 -5.23 12.15
N ILE A 255 10.21 -4.31 13.12
CA ILE A 255 9.09 -4.28 14.08
C ILE A 255 7.76 -4.08 13.32
N LEU A 256 7.70 -3.18 12.34
CA LEU A 256 6.51 -3.00 11.49
C LEU A 256 6.13 -4.30 10.75
N ASN A 257 7.10 -5.02 10.23
CA ASN A 257 6.86 -6.21 9.41
C ASN A 257 6.44 -7.41 10.25
N TYR A 258 7.19 -7.71 11.32
CA TYR A 258 7.02 -8.92 12.10
C TYR A 258 6.06 -8.76 13.28
N ALA A 259 5.93 -7.56 13.83
CA ALA A 259 5.07 -7.24 14.98
C ALA A 259 3.81 -6.45 14.60
N CYS A 260 3.39 -6.47 13.32
CA CYS A 260 2.19 -5.77 12.84
C CYS A 260 0.87 -6.17 13.53
N ARG A 261 0.84 -7.31 14.22
CA ARG A 261 -0.35 -7.81 14.93
C ARG A 261 -0.25 -7.70 16.45
N VAL A 262 0.89 -7.28 16.98
CA VAL A 262 1.14 -7.12 18.41
C VAL A 262 0.22 -6.03 18.97
N LYS A 263 -0.44 -6.33 20.09
CA LYS A 263 -1.28 -5.38 20.84
C LYS A 263 -0.47 -4.40 21.67
N GLU A 264 0.63 -4.87 22.25
CA GLU A 264 1.49 -4.07 23.12
C GLU A 264 2.97 -4.28 22.78
N LEU A 265 3.65 -3.20 22.39
CA LEU A 265 5.10 -3.20 22.17
C LEU A 265 5.81 -2.59 23.37
N ASN A 266 6.90 -3.22 23.83
CA ASN A 266 7.75 -2.68 24.87
C ASN A 266 9.22 -2.81 24.50
N ILE A 267 9.92 -1.68 24.39
CA ILE A 267 11.38 -1.64 24.35
C ILE A 267 11.86 -1.26 25.75
N VAL A 268 12.51 -2.21 26.41
CA VAL A 268 13.03 -2.07 27.79
C VAL A 268 14.53 -2.28 27.81
N ASP A 269 15.21 -1.73 28.82
CA ASP A 269 16.68 -1.80 29.01
C ASP A 269 17.55 -1.21 27.87
N ASN A 270 16.95 -0.79 26.75
CA ASN A 270 17.67 -0.13 25.67
C ASN A 270 18.14 1.28 26.13
N PRO A 271 19.43 1.63 25.91
CA PRO A 271 19.98 2.92 26.32
C PRO A 271 19.63 4.07 25.36
N PHE A 272 19.17 3.76 24.14
CA PHE A 272 18.87 4.74 23.09
C PHE A 272 17.37 4.96 22.88
N TYR A 273 16.54 3.96 23.18
CA TYR A 273 15.11 3.95 22.89
C TYR A 273 14.27 3.47 24.07
N CYS A 274 13.00 3.85 24.06
CA CYS A 274 11.98 3.34 24.97
C CYS A 274 10.61 3.34 24.29
N THR A 275 9.63 2.67 24.89
CA THR A 275 8.24 2.71 24.41
C THR A 275 7.35 3.48 25.37
N VAL A 276 6.44 4.29 24.82
CA VAL A 276 5.37 4.96 25.56
C VAL A 276 4.07 4.78 24.78
N ASN A 277 3.11 4.07 25.37
CA ASN A 277 1.79 3.81 24.78
C ASN A 277 1.86 3.35 23.31
N ASN A 278 2.60 2.27 23.04
CA ASN A 278 2.76 1.68 21.70
C ASN A 278 3.52 2.55 20.66
N ALA A 279 4.19 3.60 21.10
CA ALA A 279 5.10 4.39 20.27
C ALA A 279 6.54 4.27 20.78
N VAL A 280 7.48 4.10 19.86
CA VAL A 280 8.92 4.08 20.13
C VAL A 280 9.44 5.51 20.11
N PHE A 281 10.09 5.88 21.21
CA PHE A 281 10.76 7.15 21.39
C PHE A 281 12.27 6.96 21.57
N THR A 282 13.04 8.03 21.38
CA THR A 282 14.37 8.14 21.98
C THR A 282 14.29 7.99 23.50
N LYS A 283 15.41 7.61 24.13
CA LYS A 283 15.45 7.32 25.57
C LYS A 283 15.02 8.52 26.43
N ASP A 284 15.34 9.73 25.98
CA ASP A 284 14.95 11.00 26.60
C ASP A 284 13.51 11.44 26.28
N LYS A 285 12.80 10.67 25.44
CA LYS A 285 11.42 10.89 24.98
C LYS A 285 11.21 12.16 24.14
N LYS A 286 12.28 12.81 23.67
CA LYS A 286 12.17 14.03 22.86
C LYS A 286 11.77 13.75 21.41
N VAL A 287 12.10 12.59 20.87
CA VAL A 287 11.79 12.22 19.48
C VAL A 287 10.88 11.00 19.46
N LEU A 288 9.70 11.14 18.85
CA LEU A 288 8.83 10.03 18.50
C LEU A 288 9.32 9.46 17.16
N VAL A 289 9.88 8.26 17.22
CA VAL A 289 10.55 7.62 16.07
C VAL A 289 9.57 6.77 15.28
N TYR A 290 8.67 6.06 15.98
CA TYR A 290 7.77 5.09 15.36
C TYR A 290 6.50 4.87 16.19
N PHE A 291 5.38 4.58 15.51
CA PHE A 291 4.09 4.26 16.10
C PHE A 291 3.49 2.99 15.47
N GLN A 292 2.97 2.09 16.31
CA GLN A 292 2.33 0.86 15.83
C GLN A 292 1.08 1.12 14.97
N ASN A 293 1.13 0.71 13.70
CA ASN A 293 0.13 1.05 12.69
C ASN A 293 -1.27 0.42 12.91
N ASN A 294 -1.35 -0.67 13.67
CA ASN A 294 -2.58 -1.41 13.97
C ASN A 294 -3.39 -0.77 15.12
N ILE A 295 -2.81 0.16 15.88
CA ILE A 295 -3.49 0.87 16.95
C ILE A 295 -4.52 1.83 16.37
N LYS A 296 -5.73 1.78 16.94
CA LYS A 296 -6.90 2.56 16.50
C LYS A 296 -7.29 3.58 17.57
N GLY A 297 -8.11 4.55 17.16
CA GLY A 297 -8.68 5.55 18.07
C GLY A 297 -7.82 6.81 18.15
N ARG A 298 -7.81 7.44 19.32
CA ARG A 298 -7.10 8.70 19.56
C ARG A 298 -5.74 8.44 20.19
N TYR A 299 -4.71 9.11 19.68
CA TYR A 299 -3.39 9.14 20.30
C TYR A 299 -3.05 10.55 20.77
N GLU A 300 -2.76 10.68 22.07
CA GLU A 300 -2.19 11.89 22.64
C GLU A 300 -0.68 11.71 22.71
N ILE A 301 0.04 12.46 21.88
CA ILE A 301 1.50 12.44 21.92
C ILE A 301 1.93 13.09 23.25
N PRO A 302 2.79 12.46 24.05
CA PRO A 302 3.17 12.96 25.36
C PRO A 302 3.84 14.34 25.31
N GLU A 303 3.54 15.19 26.30
CA GLU A 303 4.29 16.43 26.54
C GLU A 303 5.77 16.16 26.79
N GLY A 304 6.63 17.07 26.29
CA GLY A 304 8.08 16.89 26.22
C GLY A 304 8.57 16.30 24.89
N THR A 305 7.67 15.83 24.02
CA THR A 305 8.02 15.45 22.65
C THR A 305 8.32 16.71 21.83
N GLU A 306 9.52 16.80 21.28
CA GLU A 306 10.01 17.95 20.50
C GLU A 306 9.95 17.67 18.98
N THR A 307 10.07 16.39 18.58
CA THR A 307 10.12 15.99 17.16
C THR A 307 9.30 14.73 16.89
N ILE A 308 8.57 14.72 15.77
CA ILE A 308 8.01 13.51 15.15
C ILE A 308 8.85 13.18 13.90
N TRP A 309 9.45 12.00 13.89
CA TRP A 309 10.37 11.58 12.84
C TRP A 309 9.68 11.22 11.52
N ASP A 310 10.48 11.03 10.47
CA ASP A 310 10.01 10.59 9.16
C ASP A 310 9.21 9.29 9.26
N ASN A 311 8.02 9.27 8.64
CA ASN A 311 7.13 8.10 8.59
C ASN A 311 6.70 7.53 9.95
N ALA A 312 6.84 8.27 11.06
CA ALA A 312 6.62 7.73 12.40
C ALA A 312 5.23 7.10 12.59
N PHE A 313 4.18 7.69 12.00
CA PHE A 313 2.80 7.16 11.98
C PHE A 313 2.36 6.70 10.59
N TYR A 314 3.27 6.43 9.65
CA TYR A 314 2.90 6.08 8.28
C TYR A 314 1.90 4.90 8.24
N GLY A 315 0.76 5.10 7.58
CA GLY A 315 -0.29 4.10 7.46
C GLY A 315 -1.03 3.75 8.77
N ALA A 316 -0.88 4.55 9.83
CA ALA A 316 -1.50 4.25 11.12
C ALA A 316 -3.03 4.30 11.06
N SER A 317 -3.66 3.37 11.79
CA SER A 317 -5.13 3.26 11.86
C SER A 317 -5.78 4.21 12.87
N LEU A 318 -5.08 5.25 13.31
CA LEU A 318 -5.58 6.28 14.23
C LEU A 318 -6.72 7.08 13.59
N SER A 319 -7.74 7.40 14.37
CA SER A 319 -8.82 8.31 13.98
C SER A 319 -8.52 9.76 14.34
N SER A 320 -7.70 10.00 15.37
CA SER A 320 -7.31 11.36 15.76
C SER A 320 -5.96 11.39 16.46
N VAL A 321 -5.29 12.54 16.36
CA VAL A 321 -4.02 12.81 17.04
C VAL A 321 -4.05 14.18 17.70
N LYS A 322 -3.49 14.26 18.91
CA LYS A 322 -3.19 15.52 19.58
C LYS A 322 -1.70 15.78 19.58
N LEU A 323 -1.31 16.91 18.99
CA LEU A 323 0.07 17.40 19.00
C LEU A 323 0.32 18.13 20.34
N PRO A 324 1.44 17.86 21.04
CA PRO A 324 1.74 18.48 22.33
C PRO A 324 2.34 19.87 22.15
N GLU A 325 2.25 20.71 23.19
CA GLU A 325 2.76 22.10 23.12
C GLU A 325 4.28 22.18 22.99
N SER A 326 5.00 21.17 23.47
CA SER A 326 6.45 21.05 23.30
C SER A 326 6.91 20.75 21.86
N LEU A 327 6.01 20.33 20.98
CA LEU A 327 6.38 19.86 19.65
C LEU A 327 6.84 21.01 18.76
N CYS A 328 8.03 20.84 18.18
CA CYS A 328 8.69 21.84 17.35
C CYS A 328 8.80 21.39 15.89
N TYR A 329 8.99 20.09 15.64
CA TYR A 329 9.27 19.55 14.31
C TYR A 329 8.40 18.35 13.98
N ILE A 330 7.84 18.32 12.77
CA ILE A 330 7.19 17.15 12.17
C ILE A 330 7.82 16.94 10.80
N HIS A 331 8.53 15.83 10.68
CA HIS A 331 9.26 15.49 9.46
C HIS A 331 8.35 14.85 8.40
N ALA A 332 8.96 14.44 7.28
CA ALA A 332 8.23 14.07 6.08
C ALA A 332 7.40 12.80 6.28
N ASN A 333 6.20 12.80 5.68
CA ASN A 333 5.26 11.68 5.70
C ASN A 333 4.86 11.19 7.10
N ALA A 334 5.10 11.96 8.17
CA ALA A 334 4.91 11.50 9.54
C ALA A 334 3.52 10.89 9.78
N PHE A 335 2.45 11.44 9.18
CA PHE A 335 1.08 10.93 9.23
C PHE A 335 0.52 10.57 7.84
N CYS A 336 1.38 10.29 6.87
CA CYS A 336 0.95 9.92 5.53
C CYS A 336 0.16 8.60 5.55
N GLU A 337 -0.91 8.51 4.76
CA GLU A 337 -1.80 7.33 4.67
C GLU A 337 -2.48 6.90 5.99
N CYS A 338 -2.55 7.80 6.99
CA CYS A 338 -3.27 7.52 8.22
C CYS A 338 -4.79 7.54 8.04
N LYS A 339 -5.54 6.91 8.95
CA LYS A 339 -7.02 6.98 8.96
C LYS A 339 -7.59 8.20 9.69
N LEU A 340 -6.78 9.24 9.85
CA LEU A 340 -7.13 10.43 10.65
C LEU A 340 -8.38 11.12 10.09
N SER A 341 -9.28 11.48 11.00
CA SER A 341 -10.45 12.33 10.78
C SER A 341 -10.42 13.62 11.59
N ALA A 342 -9.45 13.77 12.50
CA ALA A 342 -9.22 14.99 13.28
C ALA A 342 -7.74 15.13 13.66
N VAL A 343 -7.24 16.36 13.69
CA VAL A 343 -5.91 16.74 14.18
C VAL A 343 -6.07 17.92 15.13
N GLU A 344 -5.67 17.75 16.38
CA GLU A 344 -5.57 18.84 17.35
C GLU A 344 -4.16 19.43 17.25
N PHE A 345 -4.05 20.58 16.56
CA PHE A 345 -2.79 21.30 16.40
C PHE A 345 -2.33 21.95 17.71
N ASN A 346 -1.03 21.94 17.96
CA ASN A 346 -0.44 22.66 19.09
C ASN A 346 -0.33 24.17 18.80
N HIS A 347 -0.19 24.99 19.84
CA HIS A 347 -0.24 26.45 19.72
C HIS A 347 1.12 27.07 19.38
N THR A 348 2.21 26.30 19.52
CA THR A 348 3.58 26.76 19.32
C THR A 348 4.09 26.53 17.90
N MET A 349 3.63 25.50 17.17
CA MET A 349 4.05 25.28 15.79
C MET A 349 3.36 26.24 14.84
N THR A 350 4.14 27.20 14.37
CA THR A 350 3.69 28.16 13.36
C THR A 350 3.99 27.71 11.93
N HIS A 351 5.02 26.87 11.74
CA HIS A 351 5.50 26.44 10.43
C HIS A 351 5.74 24.93 10.41
N PHE A 352 5.37 24.29 9.30
CA PHE A 352 5.62 22.87 9.03
C PHE A 352 6.73 22.73 7.99
N GLU A 353 7.58 21.72 8.14
CA GLU A 353 8.66 21.47 7.18
C GLU A 353 8.10 21.21 5.77
N GLN A 354 8.81 21.72 4.77
CA GLN A 354 8.48 21.45 3.36
C GLN A 354 8.99 20.05 2.99
N CYS A 355 8.07 19.20 2.57
CA CYS A 355 8.40 17.83 2.16
C CYS A 355 8.71 17.79 0.65
N CYS A 356 9.79 17.11 0.25
CA CYS A 356 10.09 16.85 -1.16
C CYS A 356 9.11 15.84 -1.80
N GLY A 357 8.48 14.98 -0.98
CA GLY A 357 7.55 13.93 -1.38
C GLY A 357 6.09 14.19 -0.99
N ASN A 358 5.47 13.22 -0.33
CA ASN A 358 4.11 13.36 0.21
C ASN A 358 4.11 14.36 1.39
N GLY A 359 2.97 14.97 1.66
CA GLY A 359 2.84 15.87 2.81
C GLY A 359 2.61 15.13 4.12
N ILE A 360 2.73 15.87 5.23
CA ILE A 360 2.63 15.34 6.60
C ILE A 360 1.35 14.53 6.83
N PHE A 361 0.20 15.06 6.41
CA PHE A 361 -1.14 14.46 6.53
C PHE A 361 -1.72 14.09 5.15
N SER A 362 -0.86 13.70 4.21
CA SER A 362 -1.28 13.31 2.87
C SER A 362 -2.02 11.97 2.87
N SER A 363 -3.02 11.84 2.00
CA SER A 363 -3.81 10.61 1.80
C SER A 363 -4.42 10.08 3.11
N CYS A 364 -4.78 10.98 4.02
CA CYS A 364 -5.42 10.61 5.27
C CYS A 364 -6.88 10.18 5.04
N GLY A 365 -7.57 9.81 6.13
CA GLY A 365 -8.98 9.44 6.14
C GLY A 365 -9.93 10.57 5.72
N THR A 366 -11.14 10.57 6.28
CA THR A 366 -12.16 11.58 5.96
C THR A 366 -12.32 12.54 7.12
N PHE A 367 -11.98 13.80 6.89
CA PHE A 367 -12.29 14.92 7.77
C PHE A 367 -13.71 15.41 7.47
N SER A 368 -14.64 15.23 8.42
CA SER A 368 -15.97 15.87 8.34
C SER A 368 -15.83 17.39 8.35
N GLU A 369 -14.94 17.89 9.20
CA GLU A 369 -14.52 19.27 9.27
C GLU A 369 -13.03 19.32 9.59
N LEU A 370 -12.26 20.08 8.80
CA LEU A 370 -10.88 20.43 9.10
C LEU A 370 -10.83 21.92 9.40
N GLU A 371 -10.59 22.25 10.66
CA GLU A 371 -10.34 23.62 11.09
C GLU A 371 -8.82 23.85 11.13
N ILE A 372 -8.36 24.90 10.44
CA ILE A 372 -7.00 25.41 10.55
C ILE A 372 -7.03 26.56 11.55
N PRO A 373 -6.49 26.40 12.77
CA PRO A 373 -6.52 27.43 13.80
C PRO A 373 -5.72 28.67 13.41
N GLY A 374 -6.09 29.83 13.96
CA GLY A 374 -5.45 31.11 13.63
C GLY A 374 -3.97 31.24 14.03
N TYR A 375 -3.48 30.38 14.92
CA TYR A 375 -2.06 30.33 15.29
C TYR A 375 -1.20 29.55 14.27
N VAL A 376 -1.81 28.71 13.42
CA VAL A 376 -1.11 28.04 12.32
C VAL A 376 -0.83 29.05 11.20
N LYS A 377 0.45 29.38 10.98
CA LYS A 377 0.85 30.43 10.03
C LYS A 377 0.92 29.96 8.58
N GLY A 378 1.21 28.70 8.35
CA GLY A 378 1.26 28.17 6.99
C GLY A 378 0.98 26.68 6.90
N LEU A 379 0.38 26.26 5.78
CA LEU A 379 0.27 24.86 5.42
C LEU A 379 1.40 24.50 4.45
N SER A 380 2.21 23.48 4.79
CA SER A 380 3.34 23.09 3.96
C SER A 380 2.93 22.35 2.69
N LYS A 381 3.89 22.18 1.78
CA LYS A 381 3.66 21.54 0.47
C LYS A 381 3.01 20.17 0.66
N ASN A 382 1.94 19.91 -0.09
CA ASN A 382 1.17 18.66 -0.05
C ASN A 382 0.58 18.26 1.32
N MET A 383 0.60 19.13 2.34
CA MET A 383 0.29 18.78 3.73
C MET A 383 -0.96 17.91 3.92
N PHE A 384 -2.08 18.23 3.28
CA PHE A 384 -3.33 17.46 3.27
C PHE A 384 -3.72 16.97 1.86
N SER A 385 -2.73 16.76 0.99
CA SER A 385 -2.97 16.31 -0.38
C SER A 385 -3.72 14.98 -0.41
N ASN A 386 -4.75 14.87 -1.26
CA ASN A 386 -5.60 13.68 -1.41
C ASN A 386 -6.35 13.22 -0.15
N SER A 387 -6.31 14.00 0.94
CA SER A 387 -7.14 13.76 2.12
C SER A 387 -8.57 14.22 1.85
N LYS A 388 -9.56 13.44 2.28
CA LYS A 388 -10.97 13.77 2.02
C LYS A 388 -11.45 14.78 3.06
N ILE A 389 -11.63 16.03 2.66
CA ILE A 389 -12.12 17.10 3.53
C ILE A 389 -13.50 17.52 3.03
N ASN A 390 -14.53 17.41 3.89
CA ASN A 390 -15.90 17.79 3.54
C ASN A 390 -16.13 19.28 3.79
N LYS A 391 -15.74 19.78 4.97
CA LYS A 391 -15.80 21.19 5.35
C LYS A 391 -14.41 21.66 5.76
N LEU A 392 -13.98 22.80 5.24
CA LEU A 392 -12.71 23.44 5.58
C LEU A 392 -12.99 24.80 6.21
N VAL A 393 -12.42 25.04 7.38
CA VAL A 393 -12.46 26.35 8.06
C VAL A 393 -11.05 26.90 8.12
N LEU A 394 -10.83 28.05 7.48
CA LEU A 394 -9.55 28.76 7.47
C LEU A 394 -9.66 30.00 8.36
N ASN A 395 -9.11 29.94 9.57
CA ASN A 395 -9.22 31.05 10.51
C ASN A 395 -8.22 32.19 10.23
N GLU A 396 -8.55 33.37 10.75
CA GLU A 396 -7.66 34.54 10.72
C GLU A 396 -6.34 34.26 11.44
N GLY A 397 -5.24 34.62 10.80
CA GLY A 397 -3.88 34.39 11.26
C GLY A 397 -3.08 33.45 10.36
N LEU A 398 -3.74 32.65 9.50
CA LEU A 398 -3.12 31.86 8.43
C LEU A 398 -2.55 32.77 7.33
N GLU A 399 -1.28 32.61 6.98
CA GLU A 399 -0.54 33.50 6.07
C GLU A 399 -0.15 32.84 4.75
N SER A 400 0.09 31.52 4.72
CA SER A 400 0.45 30.80 3.49
C SER A 400 -0.21 29.42 3.34
N ILE A 401 -0.55 29.07 2.11
CA ILE A 401 -0.95 27.71 1.72
C ILE A 401 -0.02 27.28 0.59
N GLU A 402 0.94 26.41 0.88
CA GLU A 402 1.93 25.97 -0.11
C GLU A 402 1.31 25.09 -1.21
N SER A 403 2.10 24.85 -2.26
CA SER A 403 1.65 24.09 -3.43
C SER A 403 1.08 22.72 -3.04
N GLY A 404 -0.14 22.43 -3.48
CA GLY A 404 -0.83 21.17 -3.27
C GLY A 404 -1.24 20.86 -1.83
N ALA A 405 -1.07 21.79 -0.89
CA ALA A 405 -1.37 21.58 0.53
C ALA A 405 -2.81 21.09 0.78
N LEU A 406 -3.77 21.60 0.01
CA LEU A 406 -5.20 21.24 0.05
C LEU A 406 -5.66 20.65 -1.30
N SER A 407 -4.75 19.96 -2.00
CA SER A 407 -5.08 19.32 -3.27
C SER A 407 -6.12 18.22 -3.06
N GLY A 408 -7.21 18.28 -3.83
CA GLY A 408 -8.32 17.33 -3.72
C GLY A 408 -9.52 17.83 -2.90
N TYR A 409 -9.42 18.98 -2.22
CA TYR A 409 -10.57 19.59 -1.56
C TYR A 409 -11.66 19.95 -2.60
N PRO A 410 -12.89 19.39 -2.51
CA PRO A 410 -13.85 19.43 -3.60
C PRO A 410 -14.82 20.62 -3.54
N ALA A 411 -14.53 21.68 -2.78
CA ALA A 411 -15.46 22.78 -2.62
C ALA A 411 -15.57 23.65 -3.89
N HIS A 412 -16.82 23.96 -4.26
CA HIS A 412 -17.14 24.94 -5.31
C HIS A 412 -17.06 26.38 -4.81
N GLU A 413 -17.29 26.60 -3.51
CA GLU A 413 -17.20 27.91 -2.87
C GLU A 413 -16.20 27.88 -1.73
N ILE A 414 -15.31 28.88 -1.66
CA ILE A 414 -14.32 29.01 -0.59
C ILE A 414 -14.22 30.46 -0.11
N THR A 415 -14.05 30.62 1.21
CA THR A 415 -13.74 31.91 1.83
C THR A 415 -12.30 31.89 2.34
N LEU A 416 -11.52 32.89 1.96
CA LEU A 416 -10.12 33.07 2.34
C LEU A 416 -10.00 34.18 3.40
N PRO A 417 -9.25 33.95 4.50
CA PRO A 417 -9.09 34.93 5.58
C PRO A 417 -8.22 36.11 5.16
N LYS A 418 -8.34 37.24 5.87
CA LYS A 418 -7.64 38.49 5.58
C LYS A 418 -6.13 38.38 5.71
N SER A 419 -5.69 37.52 6.63
CA SER A 419 -4.27 37.26 6.89
C SER A 419 -3.55 36.52 5.76
N LEU A 420 -4.28 35.87 4.84
CA LEU A 420 -3.69 34.99 3.83
C LEU A 420 -2.96 35.82 2.76
N LYS A 421 -1.66 35.57 2.60
CA LYS A 421 -0.76 36.32 1.70
C LYS A 421 -0.38 35.51 0.46
N TYR A 422 -0.32 34.18 0.58
CA TYR A 422 0.17 33.30 -0.48
C TYR A 422 -0.68 32.03 -0.64
N VAL A 423 -0.95 31.66 -1.89
CA VAL A 423 -1.54 30.37 -2.27
C VAL A 423 -0.73 29.76 -3.41
N GLY A 424 -0.14 28.59 -3.16
CA GLY A 424 0.60 27.82 -4.14
C GLY A 424 -0.30 27.07 -5.13
N ASN A 425 0.31 26.55 -6.19
CA ASN A 425 -0.41 25.85 -7.26
C ASN A 425 -1.16 24.60 -6.74
N TYR A 426 -2.15 24.12 -7.49
CA TYR A 426 -2.90 22.87 -7.20
C TYR A 426 -3.83 22.90 -5.98
N ASN A 427 -4.02 24.07 -5.37
CA ASN A 427 -5.03 24.31 -4.33
C ASN A 427 -6.34 24.83 -4.95
N PHE A 428 -7.48 24.50 -4.32
CA PHE A 428 -8.82 25.00 -4.68
C PHE A 428 -9.18 24.85 -6.16
N SER A 429 -8.68 23.79 -6.82
CA SER A 429 -8.89 23.61 -8.26
C SER A 429 -10.38 23.62 -8.61
N GLN A 430 -11.23 22.99 -7.80
CA GLN A 430 -12.68 22.90 -8.04
C GLN A 430 -13.49 24.16 -7.65
N ALA A 431 -12.87 25.19 -7.06
CA ALA A 431 -13.59 26.36 -6.57
C ALA A 431 -13.98 27.31 -7.72
N THR A 432 -15.27 27.55 -7.92
CA THR A 432 -15.84 28.52 -8.86
C THR A 432 -16.22 29.84 -8.23
N VAL A 433 -16.45 29.86 -6.93
CA VAL A 433 -16.76 31.07 -6.17
C VAL A 433 -15.71 31.23 -5.08
N ILE A 434 -14.99 32.34 -5.10
CA ILE A 434 -13.89 32.59 -4.16
C ILE A 434 -14.12 33.93 -3.49
N HIS A 435 -14.34 33.91 -2.18
CA HIS A 435 -14.47 35.09 -1.35
C HIS A 435 -13.12 35.41 -0.72
N VAL A 436 -12.58 36.59 -1.03
CA VAL A 436 -11.41 37.14 -0.37
C VAL A 436 -11.88 38.22 0.58
N THR A 437 -11.76 37.95 1.89
CA THR A 437 -12.17 38.89 2.94
C THR A 437 -11.15 39.98 3.18
N GLY A 438 -9.89 39.75 2.76
CA GLY A 438 -8.79 40.70 2.82
C GLY A 438 -8.85 41.76 1.74
N LYS A 439 -8.09 42.85 1.94
CA LYS A 439 -8.06 43.96 0.98
C LYS A 439 -7.53 43.56 -0.40
N ARG A 440 -6.65 42.56 -0.44
CA ARG A 440 -5.91 42.13 -1.63
C ARG A 440 -6.03 40.63 -1.79
N VAL A 441 -5.90 40.18 -3.03
CA VAL A 441 -5.88 38.75 -3.34
C VAL A 441 -4.52 38.17 -2.93
N PRO A 442 -4.49 37.01 -2.25
CA PRO A 442 -3.24 36.31 -1.96
C PRO A 442 -2.45 36.04 -3.25
N TYR A 443 -1.14 36.34 -3.24
CA TYR A 443 -0.29 36.08 -4.39
C TYR A 443 -0.31 34.60 -4.76
N GLY A 444 -0.47 34.29 -6.05
CA GLY A 444 -0.51 32.93 -6.58
C GLY A 444 -1.91 32.30 -6.58
N LEU A 445 -2.92 32.91 -5.96
CA LEU A 445 -4.28 32.37 -5.94
C LEU A 445 -4.80 32.14 -7.36
N LEU A 446 -4.65 33.11 -8.26
CA LEU A 446 -5.20 33.00 -9.60
C LEU A 446 -4.52 31.89 -10.36
N LYS A 447 -3.19 31.80 -10.28
CA LYS A 447 -2.47 30.64 -10.82
C LYS A 447 -2.98 29.32 -10.20
N ALA A 448 -3.23 29.26 -8.90
CA ALA A 448 -3.69 28.05 -8.23
C ALA A 448 -5.03 27.55 -8.77
N VAL A 449 -5.98 28.46 -9.02
CA VAL A 449 -7.34 28.09 -9.46
C VAL A 449 -7.51 28.00 -10.98
N THR A 450 -6.59 28.57 -11.77
CA THR A 450 -6.68 28.57 -13.25
C THR A 450 -5.70 27.64 -13.95
N SER A 451 -4.53 27.33 -13.37
CA SER A 451 -3.45 26.62 -14.09
C SER A 451 -3.50 25.09 -14.00
N THR A 452 -4.40 24.53 -13.20
CA THR A 452 -4.43 23.09 -12.84
C THR A 452 -5.15 22.18 -13.84
N TYR A 453 -5.61 22.72 -14.97
CA TYR A 453 -6.64 22.10 -15.82
C TYR A 453 -6.22 21.65 -17.21
N SER A 454 -4.92 21.58 -17.53
CA SER A 454 -4.43 21.18 -18.86
C SER A 454 -4.88 19.77 -19.33
N HIS A 455 -5.50 18.95 -18.48
CA HIS A 455 -5.82 17.54 -18.77
C HIS A 455 -7.24 17.06 -18.44
N ARG A 456 -8.17 17.91 -17.93
CA ARG A 456 -9.56 17.47 -17.65
C ARG A 456 -10.52 17.94 -18.75
N LYS A 457 -11.34 17.03 -19.28
CA LYS A 457 -12.45 17.35 -20.20
C LYS A 457 -13.38 18.37 -19.54
N ALA A 458 -13.88 19.29 -20.35
CA ALA A 458 -14.68 20.43 -19.96
C ALA A 458 -16.04 19.98 -19.40
N ASP A 459 -16.15 19.86 -18.08
CA ASP A 459 -17.43 19.77 -17.38
C ASP A 459 -17.70 21.10 -16.66
N GLY A 460 -18.76 21.78 -17.09
CA GLY A 460 -19.58 22.74 -16.33
C GLY A 460 -19.05 24.16 -16.09
N GLU A 461 -17.80 24.31 -15.62
CA GLU A 461 -17.44 25.48 -14.81
C GLU A 461 -16.24 26.27 -15.35
N ILE A 462 -16.42 26.90 -16.51
CA ILE A 462 -15.35 27.59 -17.25
C ILE A 462 -15.09 29.04 -16.81
N ILE A 463 -15.83 29.55 -15.82
CA ILE A 463 -15.68 30.90 -15.24
C ILE A 463 -15.49 30.79 -13.72
N ILE A 464 -14.61 31.63 -13.19
CA ILE A 464 -14.41 31.85 -11.75
C ILE A 464 -15.03 33.18 -11.37
N THR A 465 -15.86 33.17 -10.33
CA THR A 465 -16.41 34.34 -9.65
C THR A 465 -15.54 34.66 -8.45
N LEU A 466 -14.75 35.72 -8.55
CA LEU A 466 -13.87 36.19 -7.49
C LEU A 466 -14.51 37.41 -6.82
N ILE A 467 -14.77 37.33 -5.52
CA ILE A 467 -15.37 38.40 -4.73
C ILE A 467 -14.31 38.94 -3.78
N VAL A 468 -13.89 40.19 -4.00
CA VAL A 468 -12.85 40.87 -3.20
C VAL A 468 -13.46 42.15 -2.63
N ASN A 469 -13.51 42.29 -1.31
CA ASN A 469 -14.10 43.44 -0.62
C ASN A 469 -15.52 43.82 -1.13
N GLY A 470 -16.34 42.83 -1.47
CA GLY A 470 -17.70 43.06 -1.99
C GLY A 470 -17.79 43.42 -3.47
N LYS A 471 -16.65 43.54 -4.19
CA LYS A 471 -16.64 43.65 -5.66
C LYS A 471 -16.48 42.27 -6.29
N THR A 472 -17.29 41.99 -7.31
CA THR A 472 -17.29 40.73 -8.04
C THR A 472 -16.54 40.85 -9.37
N TYR A 473 -15.65 39.91 -9.63
CA TYR A 473 -14.90 39.75 -10.87
C TYR A 473 -15.20 38.40 -11.49
N TYR A 474 -15.36 38.38 -12.82
CA TYR A 474 -15.57 37.14 -13.58
C TYR A 474 -14.34 36.86 -14.44
N LEU A 475 -13.66 35.75 -14.14
CA LEU A 475 -12.39 35.38 -14.76
C LEU A 475 -12.54 34.08 -15.56
N PRO A 476 -11.91 33.96 -16.74
CA PRO A 476 -11.80 32.67 -17.43
C PRO A 476 -11.09 31.65 -16.52
N ARG A 477 -11.67 30.46 -16.32
CA ARG A 477 -10.97 29.41 -15.57
C ARG A 477 -9.73 28.92 -16.32
N HIS A 478 -9.82 28.78 -17.64
CA HIS A 478 -8.74 28.23 -18.44
C HIS A 478 -7.93 29.35 -19.09
N MET A 479 -6.74 29.62 -18.57
CA MET A 479 -5.85 30.64 -19.12
C MET A 479 -4.38 30.23 -19.03
N PRO A 480 -3.49 30.79 -19.88
CA PRO A 480 -2.08 30.46 -19.82
C PRO A 480 -1.44 30.88 -18.49
N SER A 481 -0.48 30.11 -17.99
CA SER A 481 0.16 30.40 -16.70
C SER A 481 0.79 31.79 -16.63
N LYS A 482 1.28 32.35 -17.75
CA LYS A 482 1.82 33.72 -17.80
C LYS A 482 0.73 34.77 -17.57
N LEU A 483 -0.47 34.54 -18.12
CA LEU A 483 -1.61 35.44 -17.92
C LEU A 483 -2.11 35.36 -16.46
N ALA A 484 -2.22 34.15 -15.91
CA ALA A 484 -2.58 33.98 -14.50
C ALA A 484 -1.61 34.71 -13.55
N ALA A 485 -0.30 34.57 -13.78
CA ALA A 485 0.72 35.27 -12.99
C ALA A 485 0.62 36.80 -13.11
N ARG A 486 0.27 37.33 -14.29
CA ARG A 486 0.04 38.77 -14.48
C ARG A 486 -1.20 39.26 -13.74
N LEU A 487 -2.25 38.44 -13.65
CA LEU A 487 -3.41 38.77 -12.83
C LEU A 487 -3.07 38.70 -11.34
N ASP A 488 -2.32 37.69 -10.88
CA ASP A 488 -1.85 37.63 -9.47
C ASP A 488 -1.10 38.91 -9.09
N GLU A 489 -0.21 39.38 -9.97
CA GLU A 489 0.49 40.65 -9.81
C GLU A 489 -0.50 41.83 -9.71
N LEU A 490 -1.44 41.94 -10.65
CA LEU A 490 -2.42 43.02 -10.70
C LEU A 490 -3.30 43.06 -9.43
N PHE A 491 -3.85 41.93 -9.01
CA PHE A 491 -4.67 41.86 -7.80
C PHE A 491 -3.87 42.00 -6.49
N SER A 492 -2.53 41.88 -6.53
CA SER A 492 -1.66 42.13 -5.38
C SER A 492 -1.34 43.61 -5.15
N PHE A 493 -1.46 44.45 -6.20
CA PHE A 493 -1.11 45.88 -6.14
C PHE A 493 -2.30 46.81 -5.88
N TYR A 494 -3.51 46.44 -6.32
CA TYR A 494 -4.69 47.29 -6.26
C TYR A 494 -5.69 46.79 -5.22
N ASP A 495 -6.25 47.70 -4.42
CA ASP A 495 -7.37 47.40 -3.51
C ASP A 495 -8.67 47.11 -4.29
N VAL A 496 -8.83 47.78 -5.43
CA VAL A 496 -9.89 47.56 -6.42
C VAL A 496 -9.25 47.59 -7.80
N VAL A 497 -9.16 46.44 -8.44
CA VAL A 497 -8.65 46.34 -9.81
C VAL A 497 -9.68 46.92 -10.80
N PRO A 498 -9.26 47.81 -11.74
CA PRO A 498 -10.11 48.26 -12.84
C PRO A 498 -10.48 47.11 -13.78
N GLU A 499 -11.76 46.97 -14.10
CA GLU A 499 -12.23 45.84 -14.91
C GLU A 499 -11.73 45.91 -16.36
N ASP A 500 -11.57 47.10 -16.92
CA ASP A 500 -11.05 47.27 -18.29
C ASP A 500 -9.60 46.77 -18.43
N GLU A 501 -8.80 46.85 -17.36
CA GLU A 501 -7.45 46.27 -17.35
C GLU A 501 -7.50 44.75 -17.41
N ILE A 502 -8.38 44.13 -16.63
CA ILE A 502 -8.60 42.68 -16.62
C ILE A 502 -9.12 42.22 -17.99
N ASP A 503 -10.20 42.85 -18.47
CA ASP A 503 -10.84 42.50 -19.73
C ASP A 503 -9.86 42.68 -20.91
N GLY A 504 -9.01 43.71 -20.87
CA GLY A 504 -7.97 43.96 -21.86
C GLY A 504 -6.92 42.84 -21.96
N LEU A 505 -6.63 42.16 -20.84
CA LEU A 505 -5.71 41.01 -20.82
C LEU A 505 -6.30 39.78 -21.54
N PHE A 506 -7.63 39.64 -21.58
CA PHE A 506 -8.29 38.52 -22.25
C PHE A 506 -8.47 38.70 -23.76
N GLN A 507 -8.44 39.95 -24.25
CA GLN A 507 -8.74 40.29 -25.64
C GLN A 507 -7.53 40.25 -26.59
N LYS A 508 -6.29 40.24 -26.06
CA LYS A 508 -5.03 40.16 -26.83
C LYS A 508 -4.56 38.72 -27.07
N ASP A 509 -3.30 38.54 -27.50
CA ASP A 509 -2.65 37.24 -27.64
C ASP A 509 -2.58 36.41 -26.34
N GLY A 510 -2.94 37.00 -25.20
CA GLY A 510 -2.94 36.38 -23.87
C GLY A 510 -3.76 35.10 -23.76
N MET A 511 -4.76 34.90 -24.62
CA MET A 511 -5.60 33.68 -24.65
C MET A 511 -5.34 32.77 -25.87
N ASN A 512 -4.39 33.11 -26.75
CA ASN A 512 -4.16 32.35 -27.99
C ASN A 512 -3.59 30.95 -27.75
N ALA A 513 -2.91 30.73 -26.61
CA ALA A 513 -2.42 29.41 -26.22
C ALA A 513 -3.53 28.47 -25.72
N ILE A 514 -4.76 28.96 -25.53
CA ILE A 514 -5.92 28.15 -25.19
C ILE A 514 -6.62 27.69 -26.46
N ASN A 515 -7.13 26.45 -26.44
CA ASN A 515 -7.89 25.89 -27.56
C ASN A 515 -9.01 26.86 -28.00
N LYS A 516 -9.12 27.07 -29.32
CA LYS A 516 -10.07 28.01 -29.92
C LYS A 516 -11.50 27.78 -29.46
N SER A 517 -11.95 26.52 -29.35
CA SER A 517 -13.33 26.22 -28.93
C SER A 517 -13.56 26.68 -27.49
N LEU A 518 -12.72 26.24 -26.56
CA LEU A 518 -12.80 26.59 -25.14
C LEU A 518 -12.73 28.10 -24.91
N ARG A 519 -11.86 28.80 -25.66
CA ARG A 519 -11.80 30.26 -25.64
C ARG A 519 -13.13 30.89 -26.06
N GLN A 520 -13.75 30.40 -27.13
CA GLN A 520 -15.07 30.90 -27.55
C GLN A 520 -16.13 30.68 -26.47
N ASP A 521 -16.13 29.51 -25.83
CA ASP A 521 -17.11 29.17 -24.79
C ASP A 521 -16.96 30.09 -23.56
N MET A 522 -15.71 30.35 -23.13
CA MET A 522 -15.46 31.31 -22.05
C MET A 522 -15.90 32.73 -22.41
N MET A 523 -15.66 33.19 -23.64
CA MET A 523 -16.11 34.53 -24.07
C MET A 523 -17.64 34.64 -24.16
N ILE A 524 -18.33 33.56 -24.57
CA ILE A 524 -19.81 33.49 -24.55
C ILE A 524 -20.31 33.64 -23.12
N CYS A 525 -19.74 32.91 -22.16
CA CYS A 525 -20.10 33.03 -20.75
C CYS A 525 -19.81 34.43 -20.18
N LEU A 526 -18.62 34.98 -20.43
CA LEU A 526 -18.26 36.32 -19.95
C LEU A 526 -19.18 37.39 -20.50
N TYR A 527 -19.50 37.37 -21.79
CA TYR A 527 -20.47 38.32 -22.35
C TYR A 527 -21.86 38.11 -21.78
N ASP A 528 -22.29 36.86 -21.58
CA ASP A 528 -23.61 36.60 -21.03
C ASP A 528 -23.79 37.15 -19.61
N ILE A 529 -22.76 37.04 -18.79
CA ILE A 529 -22.75 37.52 -17.41
C ILE A 529 -22.61 39.05 -17.38
N THR A 530 -21.62 39.59 -18.11
CA THR A 530 -21.19 40.99 -17.93
C THR A 530 -21.84 41.98 -18.89
N LYS A 531 -22.35 41.49 -20.03
CA LYS A 531 -22.89 42.29 -21.15
C LYS A 531 -21.94 43.38 -21.70
N LYS A 532 -20.63 43.28 -21.44
CA LYS A 532 -19.63 44.26 -21.87
C LYS A 532 -19.39 44.25 -23.38
N ASP A 533 -19.23 45.44 -23.97
CA ASP A 533 -19.04 45.61 -25.41
C ASP A 533 -17.72 45.00 -25.92
N CYS A 534 -16.71 44.89 -25.06
CA CYS A 534 -15.42 44.31 -25.41
C CYS A 534 -15.54 42.82 -25.81
N TYR A 535 -16.28 42.02 -25.04
CA TYR A 535 -16.58 40.63 -25.39
C TYR A 535 -17.56 40.52 -26.56
N LYS A 536 -18.54 41.43 -26.65
CA LYS A 536 -19.49 41.51 -27.76
C LYS A 536 -18.79 41.62 -29.11
N GLN A 537 -17.76 42.45 -29.20
CA GLN A 537 -17.03 42.66 -30.45
C GLN A 537 -16.25 41.40 -30.86
N LEU A 538 -15.57 40.74 -29.91
CA LEU A 538 -14.92 39.46 -30.15
C LEU A 538 -15.89 38.39 -30.66
N LEU A 539 -17.05 38.27 -30.02
CA LEU A 539 -18.08 37.30 -30.40
C LEU A 539 -18.69 37.61 -31.76
N LYS A 540 -18.94 38.89 -32.09
CA LYS A 540 -19.42 39.30 -33.42
C LYS A 540 -18.42 38.93 -34.53
N ASN A 541 -17.12 39.09 -34.27
CA ASN A 541 -16.07 38.72 -35.21
C ASN A 541 -16.00 37.20 -35.41
N ALA A 542 -16.21 36.42 -34.34
CA ALA A 542 -16.14 34.96 -34.37
C ALA A 542 -17.46 34.25 -34.72
N LYS A 543 -18.59 34.98 -34.83
CA LYS A 543 -19.96 34.42 -34.84
C LYS A 543 -20.22 33.30 -35.84
N LYS A 544 -19.68 33.39 -37.06
CA LYS A 544 -19.83 32.34 -38.09
C LYS A 544 -19.15 31.04 -37.65
N SER A 545 -17.93 31.14 -37.11
CA SER A 545 -17.16 29.98 -36.67
C SER A 545 -17.76 29.33 -35.42
N ILE A 546 -18.30 30.14 -34.50
CA ILE A 546 -18.99 29.66 -33.29
C ILE A 546 -20.22 28.86 -33.68
N VAL A 547 -21.11 29.45 -34.49
CA VAL A 547 -22.36 28.80 -34.89
C VAL A 547 -22.08 27.51 -35.66
N LYS A 548 -21.15 27.55 -36.63
CA LYS A 548 -20.74 26.34 -37.37
C LYS A 548 -20.31 25.22 -36.43
N ARG A 549 -19.36 25.49 -35.52
CA ARG A 549 -18.86 24.52 -34.53
C ARG A 549 -19.98 23.97 -33.65
N LEU A 550 -20.86 24.83 -33.13
CA LEU A 550 -21.91 24.38 -32.21
C LEU A 550 -22.97 23.50 -32.92
N PHE A 551 -23.29 23.78 -34.19
CA PHE A 551 -24.14 22.90 -35.01
C PHE A 551 -23.44 21.57 -35.36
N GLU A 552 -22.13 21.58 -35.60
CA GLU A 552 -21.34 20.37 -35.81
C GLU A 552 -21.33 19.49 -34.54
N ASN A 553 -21.21 20.11 -33.37
CA ASN A 553 -21.21 19.43 -32.08
C ASN A 553 -22.60 18.99 -31.57
N GLY A 554 -23.68 19.50 -32.16
CA GLY A 554 -25.04 19.20 -31.68
C GLY A 554 -25.43 19.94 -30.39
N ASP A 555 -24.77 21.05 -30.03
CA ASP A 555 -24.98 21.74 -28.74
C ASP A 555 -26.12 22.77 -28.81
N GLU A 556 -27.36 22.30 -28.72
CA GLU A 556 -28.57 23.13 -28.76
C GLU A 556 -28.58 24.22 -27.68
N LYS A 557 -28.16 23.88 -26.45
CA LYS A 557 -28.20 24.79 -25.31
C LYS A 557 -27.28 26.00 -25.54
N GLN A 558 -26.05 25.78 -26.00
CA GLN A 558 -25.17 26.88 -26.35
C GLN A 558 -25.63 27.66 -27.58
N LEU A 559 -26.21 27.00 -28.59
CA LEU A 559 -26.75 27.70 -29.77
C LEU A 559 -27.84 28.68 -29.36
N ILE A 560 -28.82 28.24 -28.58
CA ILE A 560 -29.89 29.09 -28.04
C ILE A 560 -29.30 30.26 -27.26
N ARG A 561 -28.36 29.98 -26.34
CA ARG A 561 -27.66 31.03 -25.58
C ARG A 561 -27.00 32.06 -26.49
N PHE A 562 -26.26 31.62 -27.50
CA PHE A 562 -25.55 32.51 -28.41
C PHE A 562 -26.48 33.32 -29.31
N PHE A 563 -27.56 32.72 -29.81
CA PHE A 563 -28.56 33.43 -30.61
C PHE A 563 -29.32 34.49 -29.81
N SER A 564 -29.53 34.26 -28.51
CA SER A 564 -30.15 35.24 -27.60
C SER A 564 -29.41 36.57 -27.51
N PHE A 565 -28.12 36.60 -27.87
CA PHE A 565 -27.33 37.83 -27.91
C PHE A 565 -27.70 38.77 -29.07
N GLY A 566 -28.52 38.31 -30.02
CA GLY A 566 -29.07 39.17 -31.08
C GLY A 566 -28.08 39.56 -32.18
N PHE A 567 -26.97 38.83 -32.35
CA PHE A 567 -25.92 39.17 -33.34
C PHE A 567 -26.28 38.92 -34.82
N PHE A 568 -27.47 38.35 -35.06
CA PHE A 568 -27.95 37.94 -36.37
C PHE A 568 -29.24 38.68 -36.76
N ALA A 569 -29.29 39.12 -38.02
CA ALA A 569 -30.46 39.72 -38.63
C ALA A 569 -31.54 38.67 -38.90
N SER A 570 -32.80 39.08 -39.00
CA SER A 570 -33.96 38.18 -39.21
C SER A 570 -33.75 37.24 -40.41
N LYS A 571 -33.28 37.77 -41.54
CA LYS A 571 -32.99 36.99 -42.78
C LYS A 571 -31.92 35.90 -42.60
N SER A 572 -31.03 36.03 -41.60
CA SER A 572 -30.04 35.00 -41.31
C SER A 572 -30.61 33.83 -40.49
N LEU A 573 -31.72 34.04 -39.78
CA LEU A 573 -32.35 33.01 -38.95
C LEU A 573 -33.00 31.92 -39.79
N ASP A 574 -33.53 32.24 -40.98
CA ASP A 574 -34.12 31.26 -41.93
C ASP A 574 -33.15 30.10 -42.24
N ASN A 575 -31.90 30.44 -42.53
CA ASN A 575 -30.86 29.45 -42.83
C ASN A 575 -30.53 28.58 -41.61
N PHE A 576 -30.55 29.15 -40.41
CA PHE A 576 -30.29 28.39 -39.18
C PHE A 576 -31.47 27.52 -38.78
N ILE A 577 -32.72 27.95 -39.03
CA ILE A 577 -33.92 27.12 -38.83
C ILE A 577 -33.86 25.89 -39.73
N LYS A 578 -33.55 26.08 -41.02
CA LYS A 578 -33.39 24.96 -41.96
C LYS A 578 -32.32 23.98 -41.48
N LEU A 579 -31.14 24.49 -41.11
CA LEU A 579 -30.03 23.67 -40.63
C LEU A 579 -30.36 22.94 -39.31
N ALA A 580 -31.07 23.59 -38.39
CA ALA A 580 -31.51 23.00 -37.14
C ALA A 580 -32.55 21.87 -37.38
N SER A 581 -33.48 22.07 -38.31
CA SER A 581 -34.45 21.03 -38.72
C SER A 581 -33.77 19.82 -39.36
N GLU A 582 -32.78 20.05 -40.25
CA GLU A 582 -31.98 18.98 -40.87
C GLU A 582 -31.19 18.15 -39.85
N LYS A 583 -30.85 18.76 -38.70
CA LYS A 583 -30.14 18.12 -37.58
C LYS A 583 -31.07 17.68 -36.45
N GLU A 584 -32.38 17.73 -36.65
CA GLU A 584 -33.40 17.32 -35.67
C GLU A 584 -33.33 18.07 -34.32
N MET A 585 -32.82 19.31 -34.33
CA MET A 585 -32.65 20.16 -33.14
C MET A 585 -33.95 20.90 -32.78
N VAL A 586 -34.94 20.18 -32.27
CA VAL A 586 -36.33 20.67 -32.11
C VAL A 586 -36.42 21.91 -31.20
N VAL A 587 -35.69 21.93 -30.08
CA VAL A 587 -35.76 23.05 -29.11
C VAL A 587 -35.17 24.32 -29.74
N LEU A 588 -34.06 24.18 -30.44
CA LEU A 588 -33.45 25.28 -31.18
C LEU A 588 -34.36 25.80 -32.30
N VAL A 589 -35.04 24.94 -33.06
CA VAL A 589 -35.99 25.35 -34.10
C VAL A 589 -37.11 26.20 -33.51
N SER A 590 -37.74 25.73 -32.42
CA SER A 590 -38.79 26.48 -31.72
C SER A 590 -38.31 27.86 -31.27
N TYR A 591 -37.13 27.91 -30.64
CA TYR A 591 -36.53 29.17 -30.20
C TYR A 591 -36.27 30.15 -31.36
N LEU A 592 -35.69 29.67 -32.46
CA LEU A 592 -35.37 30.51 -33.62
C LEU A 592 -36.62 31.06 -34.31
N LEU A 593 -37.70 30.27 -34.40
CA LEU A 593 -38.99 30.72 -34.95
C LEU A 593 -39.62 31.84 -34.10
N GLU A 594 -39.52 31.75 -32.77
CA GLU A 594 -39.97 32.83 -31.88
C GLU A 594 -39.14 34.11 -32.03
N GLU A 595 -37.82 33.99 -32.06
CA GLU A 595 -36.91 35.12 -32.26
C GLU A 595 -37.13 35.80 -33.62
N GLN A 596 -37.47 35.04 -34.66
CA GLN A 596 -37.83 35.58 -35.96
C GLN A 596 -39.14 36.36 -35.94
N LYS A 597 -40.16 35.87 -35.23
CA LYS A 597 -41.44 36.57 -35.05
C LYS A 597 -41.24 37.90 -34.32
N LYS A 598 -40.40 37.94 -33.29
CA LYS A 598 -40.07 39.19 -32.54
C LYS A 598 -39.39 40.25 -33.42
N LYS A 599 -38.62 39.83 -34.43
CA LYS A 599 -37.88 40.72 -35.34
C LYS A 599 -38.66 41.09 -36.62
N SER A 600 -39.83 40.53 -36.83
CA SER A 600 -40.71 40.89 -37.94
C SER A 600 -41.45 42.20 -37.63
N PRO A 601 -41.58 43.15 -38.59
CA PRO A 601 -42.29 44.40 -38.34
C PRO A 601 -43.76 44.11 -37.95
N LYS A 602 -44.21 44.66 -36.80
CA LYS A 602 -45.65 44.67 -36.46
C LYS A 602 -46.37 45.41 -37.58
N LYS A 603 -47.19 44.72 -38.38
CA LYS A 603 -48.14 45.38 -39.29
C LYS A 603 -49.07 46.23 -38.43
N SER A 604 -48.92 47.56 -38.48
CA SER A 604 -49.91 48.48 -37.95
C SER A 604 -51.14 48.40 -38.86
N THR A 605 -52.18 47.72 -38.42
CA THR A 605 -53.52 47.87 -39.00
C THR A 605 -54.03 49.25 -38.60
N LYS A 606 -53.77 50.27 -39.43
CA LYS A 606 -54.61 51.47 -39.48
C LYS A 606 -55.92 51.04 -40.15
N PHE A 607 -56.97 50.87 -39.36
CA PHE A 607 -58.34 50.95 -39.87
C PHE A 607 -58.59 52.43 -40.18
N ASN A 608 -58.76 52.78 -41.46
CA ASN A 608 -59.45 54.00 -41.83
C ASN A 608 -60.95 53.67 -41.86
N ILE A 609 -61.71 54.48 -41.13
CA ILE A 609 -63.18 54.52 -41.09
C ILE A 609 -63.73 54.93 -42.45
#